data_AF-A0A7J2M7N4-F1
#
_entry.id   AF-A0A7J2M7N4-F1
#
_cell.length_a   1.000
_cell.length_b   1.000
_cell.length_c   1.000
_cell.angle_alpha   90.00
_cell.angle_beta   90.00
_cell.angle_gamma   90.00
#
_symmetry.space_group_name_H-M   'P 1'
#
loop_
_entity.id
_entity.type
_entity.pdbx_description
1 polymer ?
#
loop_
_entity_poly.entity_id
_entity_poly.type
_entity_poly.pdbx_seq_one_letter_code
_entity_poly.pdbx_strand_id
1 'polypeptide(L)'
;MMKRSGRKRLKLTELIYIPLLAVVACLVYVIETPSSALFAAFFLVGGSFILIKGSDLFVESAVSISASLGVSEHTIGLTVVAFGTSLPELAVSVLASYQHHPETAWGNVVGSNVTNIALVLGIAMIITALKPSRFAVRDSLSMLVVSGIVLLLAYDGMLRWYDGVVLVVLYAVFIRMLRGRETKGESDGTVPLGPALVLLSLGIVGVAVGADAVVRGAVDTSRLLGVK
;
A
#
# COMPACT_ATOMS: atom_id res chain seq x y z
N MET A 1 49.79 -0.71 11.60
CA MET A 1 49.44 0.10 10.41
C MET A 1 48.27 -0.57 9.70
N MET A 2 47.09 0.05 9.75
CA MET A 2 45.78 -0.54 9.40
C MET A 2 45.53 -0.50 7.87
N LYS A 3 45.24 -1.65 7.24
CA LYS A 3 44.81 -1.76 5.85
C LYS A 3 43.35 -1.31 5.72
N ARG A 4 43.08 -0.17 5.08
CA ARG A 4 41.72 0.29 4.75
C ARG A 4 41.19 -0.48 3.53
N SER A 5 40.08 -1.19 3.75
CA SER A 5 39.31 -1.91 2.73
C SER A 5 38.55 -0.92 1.83
N GLY A 6 38.79 -1.01 0.52
CA GLY A 6 38.12 -0.20 -0.50
C GLY A 6 36.72 -0.73 -0.81
N ARG A 7 35.67 -0.04 -0.34
CA ARG A 7 34.30 -0.27 -0.81
C ARG A 7 34.22 0.09 -2.30
N LYS A 8 34.01 -0.91 -3.16
CA LYS A 8 33.68 -0.71 -4.58
C LYS A 8 32.38 0.10 -4.66
N ARG A 9 32.45 1.33 -5.17
CA ARG A 9 31.26 2.11 -5.55
C ARG A 9 30.63 1.42 -6.76
N LEU A 10 29.39 0.95 -6.63
CA LEU A 10 28.62 0.47 -7.78
C LEU A 10 28.48 1.62 -8.78
N LYS A 11 28.81 1.37 -10.05
CA LYS A 11 28.71 2.36 -11.12
C LYS A 11 27.23 2.56 -11.46
N LEU A 12 26.82 3.83 -11.63
CA LEU A 12 25.43 4.25 -11.90
C LEU A 12 24.77 3.52 -13.09
N THR A 13 25.57 3.00 -14.02
CA THR A 13 25.13 2.18 -15.15
C THR A 13 24.56 0.82 -14.73
N GLU A 14 25.11 0.18 -13.70
CA GLU A 14 24.62 -1.11 -13.17
C GLU A 14 23.24 -0.96 -12.48
N LEU A 15 22.94 0.23 -11.97
CA LEU A 15 21.70 0.52 -11.24
C LEU A 15 20.46 0.60 -12.14
N ILE A 16 20.65 0.80 -13.45
CA ILE A 16 19.56 0.91 -14.45
C ILE A 16 19.26 -0.45 -15.09
N TYR A 17 20.26 -1.32 -15.27
CA TYR A 17 20.07 -2.63 -15.89
C TYR A 17 19.39 -3.63 -14.96
N ILE A 18 19.61 -3.55 -13.64
CA ILE A 18 18.98 -4.47 -12.66
C ILE A 18 17.44 -4.43 -12.71
N PRO A 19 16.76 -3.27 -12.66
CA PRO A 19 15.30 -3.23 -12.75
C PRO A 19 14.79 -3.65 -14.13
N LEU A 20 15.50 -3.32 -15.22
CA LEU A 20 15.12 -3.78 -16.57
C LEU A 20 15.24 -5.31 -16.71
N LEU A 21 16.32 -5.91 -16.16
CA LEU A 21 16.51 -7.35 -16.13
C LEU A 21 15.47 -8.05 -15.26
N ALA A 22 15.08 -7.43 -14.14
CA ALA A 22 14.02 -7.92 -13.26
C ALA A 22 12.64 -7.87 -13.94
N VAL A 23 12.33 -6.81 -14.70
CA VAL A 23 11.09 -6.69 -15.49
C VAL A 23 11.07 -7.70 -16.63
N VAL A 24 12.18 -7.91 -17.33
CA VAL A 24 12.28 -8.92 -18.41
C VAL A 24 12.21 -10.34 -17.84
N ALA A 25 12.86 -10.61 -16.70
CA ALA A 25 12.74 -11.90 -16.01
C ALA A 25 11.32 -12.14 -15.48
N CYS A 26 10.62 -11.09 -15.02
CA CYS A 26 9.23 -11.13 -14.62
C CYS A 26 8.31 -11.44 -15.82
N LEU A 27 8.54 -10.81 -16.97
CA LEU A 27 7.81 -11.08 -18.21
C LEU A 27 8.06 -12.51 -18.73
N VAL A 28 9.28 -13.02 -18.63
CA VAL A 28 9.62 -14.41 -19.03
C VAL A 28 9.02 -15.43 -18.05
N TYR A 29 8.92 -15.13 -16.75
CA TYR A 29 8.28 -15.99 -15.74
C TYR A 29 6.75 -16.05 -15.88
N VAL A 30 6.12 -15.04 -16.47
CA VAL A 30 4.67 -14.96 -16.68
C VAL A 30 4.17 -15.87 -17.82
N ILE A 31 5.05 -16.35 -18.72
CA ILE A 31 4.62 -16.92 -20.01
C ILE A 31 4.52 -18.46 -20.04
N GLU A 32 5.17 -19.22 -19.16
CA GLU A 32 5.20 -20.68 -19.29
C GLU A 32 5.32 -21.42 -17.94
N THR A 33 4.62 -22.56 -17.80
CA THR A 33 4.85 -23.71 -16.87
C THR A 33 3.93 -23.87 -15.61
N PRO A 34 3.94 -25.01 -14.88
CA PRO A 34 2.85 -26.00 -14.80
C PRO A 34 2.09 -25.99 -13.46
N SER A 35 0.82 -26.41 -13.47
CA SER A 35 -0.04 -26.53 -12.27
C SER A 35 0.38 -27.71 -11.37
N SER A 36 1.40 -27.53 -10.53
CA SER A 36 1.80 -28.48 -9.49
C SER A 36 1.68 -27.86 -8.09
N ALA A 37 1.36 -28.66 -7.08
CA ALA A 37 1.20 -28.16 -5.70
C ALA A 37 2.45 -27.45 -5.16
N LEU A 38 3.64 -27.89 -5.58
CA LEU A 38 4.91 -27.25 -5.24
C LEU A 38 5.03 -25.84 -5.81
N PHE A 39 4.54 -25.61 -7.03
CA PHE A 39 4.53 -24.30 -7.67
C PHE A 39 3.59 -23.35 -6.93
N ALA A 40 2.36 -23.80 -6.63
CA ALA A 40 1.40 -23.01 -5.86
C ALA A 40 1.94 -22.63 -4.46
N ALA A 41 2.57 -23.58 -3.77
CA ALA A 41 3.20 -23.33 -2.47
C ALA A 41 4.38 -22.35 -2.57
N PHE A 42 5.20 -22.45 -3.61
CA PHE A 42 6.30 -21.51 -3.86
C PHE A 42 5.79 -20.08 -4.04
N PHE A 43 4.74 -19.88 -4.84
CA PHE A 43 4.13 -18.57 -5.04
C PHE A 43 3.49 -18.00 -3.76
N LEU A 44 2.82 -18.84 -2.98
CA LEU A 44 2.24 -18.42 -1.69
C LEU A 44 3.31 -17.99 -0.70
N VAL A 45 4.31 -18.83 -0.45
CA VAL A 45 5.34 -18.55 0.57
C VAL A 45 6.30 -17.46 0.09
N GLY A 46 6.80 -17.57 -1.15
CA GLY A 46 7.70 -16.61 -1.76
C GLY A 46 7.03 -15.25 -1.97
N GLY A 47 5.80 -15.24 -2.48
CA GLY A 47 4.99 -14.03 -2.62
C GLY A 47 4.73 -13.34 -1.29
N SER A 48 4.38 -14.10 -0.24
CA SER A 48 4.18 -13.55 1.11
C SER A 48 5.47 -12.94 1.67
N PHE A 49 6.62 -13.60 1.47
CA PHE A 49 7.91 -13.07 1.90
C PHE A 49 8.26 -11.75 1.20
N ILE A 50 8.09 -11.70 -0.12
CA ILE A 50 8.32 -10.49 -0.93
C ILE A 50 7.34 -9.38 -0.52
N LEU A 51 6.06 -9.73 -0.27
CA LEU A 51 5.04 -8.79 0.17
C LEU A 51 5.41 -8.16 1.52
N ILE A 52 5.81 -8.97 2.50
CA ILE A 52 6.23 -8.48 3.83
C ILE A 52 7.45 -7.57 3.69
N LYS A 53 8.50 -8.01 2.98
CA LYS A 53 9.73 -7.21 2.84
C LYS A 53 9.55 -5.96 1.98
N GLY A 54 8.72 -6.03 0.94
CA GLY A 54 8.32 -4.88 0.15
C GLY A 54 7.56 -3.86 0.97
N SER A 55 6.67 -4.32 1.86
CA SER A 55 5.90 -3.47 2.78
C SER A 55 6.81 -2.79 3.81
N ASP A 56 7.73 -3.53 4.44
CA ASP A 56 8.74 -2.97 5.36
C ASP A 56 9.53 -1.86 4.67
N LEU A 57 10.06 -2.14 3.47
CA LEU A 57 10.86 -1.19 2.71
C LEU A 57 10.07 0.04 2.28
N PHE A 58 8.82 -0.14 1.87
CA PHE A 58 7.92 0.94 1.49
C PHE A 58 7.68 1.90 2.67
N VAL A 59 7.35 1.36 3.84
CA VAL A 59 7.08 2.15 5.06
C VAL A 59 8.33 2.88 5.53
N GLU A 60 9.47 2.19 5.64
CA GLU A 60 10.75 2.78 6.05
C GLU A 60 11.18 3.91 5.11
N SER A 61 11.01 3.72 3.80
CA SER A 61 11.34 4.74 2.80
C SER A 61 10.42 5.95 2.88
N ALA A 62 9.12 5.74 3.09
CA ALA A 62 8.15 6.81 3.27
C ALA A 62 8.47 7.64 4.53
N VAL A 63 8.81 6.99 5.64
CA VAL A 63 9.25 7.65 6.88
C VAL A 63 10.51 8.48 6.63
N SER A 64 11.50 7.94 5.92
CA SER A 64 12.74 8.67 5.60
C SER A 64 12.50 9.90 4.69
N ILE A 65 11.57 9.80 3.75
CA ILE A 65 11.14 10.93 2.93
C ILE A 65 10.45 11.98 3.81
N SER A 66 9.59 11.57 4.74
CA SER A 66 8.90 12.50 5.64
C SER A 66 9.87 13.31 6.51
N ALA A 67 10.91 12.65 7.03
CA ALA A 67 11.98 13.31 7.77
C ALA A 67 12.71 14.37 6.92
N SER A 68 13.01 14.03 5.66
CA SER A 68 13.67 14.96 4.72
C SER A 68 12.78 16.16 4.35
N LEU A 69 11.46 15.99 4.39
CA LEU A 69 10.47 17.03 4.09
C LEU A 69 10.00 17.81 5.33
N GLY A 70 10.46 17.45 6.53
CA GLY A 70 10.01 18.05 7.79
C GLY A 70 8.57 17.69 8.19
N VAL A 71 8.01 16.64 7.60
CA VAL A 71 6.64 16.16 7.81
C VAL A 71 6.66 15.02 8.83
N SER A 72 5.64 14.94 9.69
CA SER A 72 5.57 13.88 10.70
C SER A 72 5.29 12.49 10.10
N GLU A 73 5.79 11.44 10.74
CA GLU A 73 5.54 10.04 10.35
C GLU A 73 4.03 9.72 10.30
N HIS A 74 3.26 10.28 11.25
CA HIS A 74 1.79 10.16 11.26
C HIS A 74 1.15 10.75 9.99
N THR A 75 1.69 11.89 9.51
CA THR A 75 1.17 12.55 8.31
C THR A 75 1.52 11.79 7.04
N ILE A 76 2.76 11.32 6.88
CA ILE A 76 3.14 10.54 5.69
C ILE A 76 2.41 9.19 5.65
N GLY A 77 2.19 8.58 6.83
CA GLY A 77 1.40 7.37 7.01
C GLY A 77 -0.04 7.54 6.50
N LEU A 78 -0.71 8.62 6.92
CA LEU A 78 -2.09 8.92 6.51
C LEU A 78 -2.22 9.49 5.09
N THR A 79 -1.12 9.81 4.42
CA THR A 79 -1.14 10.38 3.06
C THR A 79 -0.53 9.44 2.04
N VAL A 80 0.79 9.46 1.87
CA VAL A 80 1.48 8.73 0.81
C VAL A 80 1.37 7.22 1.00
N VAL A 81 1.53 6.74 2.23
CA VAL A 81 1.45 5.30 2.54
C VAL A 81 0.01 4.81 2.32
N ALA A 82 -0.96 5.42 3.02
CA ALA A 82 -2.37 5.05 2.91
C ALA A 82 -2.94 5.19 1.49
N PHE A 83 -2.55 6.24 0.76
CA PHE A 83 -2.97 6.43 -0.63
C PHE A 83 -2.35 5.36 -1.53
N GLY A 84 -1.03 5.12 -1.40
CA GLY A 84 -0.31 4.14 -2.20
C GLY A 84 -0.88 2.72 -2.08
N THR A 85 -1.23 2.30 -0.87
CA THR A 85 -1.85 0.98 -0.63
C THR A 85 -3.29 0.88 -1.10
N SER A 86 -3.99 2.00 -1.30
CA SER A 86 -5.40 2.04 -1.74
C SER A 86 -5.54 2.27 -3.25
N LEU A 87 -4.44 2.46 -3.98
CA LEU A 87 -4.44 2.65 -5.43
C LEU A 87 -5.02 1.45 -6.19
N PRO A 88 -4.69 0.18 -5.84
CA PRO A 88 -5.30 -0.99 -6.49
C PRO A 88 -6.82 -0.99 -6.34
N GLU A 89 -7.33 -0.72 -5.14
CA GLU A 89 -8.75 -0.67 -4.83
C GLU A 89 -9.44 0.47 -5.58
N LEU A 90 -8.78 1.63 -5.69
CA LEU A 90 -9.27 2.74 -6.50
C LEU A 90 -9.38 2.32 -7.97
N ALA A 91 -8.34 1.69 -8.53
CA ALA A 91 -8.33 1.22 -9.90
C ALA A 91 -9.45 0.20 -10.17
N VAL A 92 -9.63 -0.78 -9.28
CA VAL A 92 -10.72 -1.76 -9.37
C VAL A 92 -12.09 -1.09 -9.31
N SER A 93 -12.29 -0.14 -8.39
CA SER A 93 -13.57 0.56 -8.25
C SER A 93 -13.91 1.43 -9.46
N VAL A 94 -12.91 2.15 -9.98
CA VAL A 94 -13.06 2.98 -11.18
C VAL A 94 -13.36 2.10 -12.40
N LEU A 95 -12.63 1.00 -12.58
CA LEU A 95 -12.83 0.09 -13.70
C LEU A 95 -14.21 -0.59 -13.63
N ALA A 96 -14.62 -1.07 -12.45
CA ALA A 96 -15.92 -1.67 -12.24
C ALA A 96 -17.06 -0.69 -12.55
N SER A 97 -16.96 0.55 -12.06
CA SER A 97 -17.93 1.61 -12.34
C SER A 97 -17.97 1.96 -13.83
N TYR A 98 -16.80 2.09 -14.48
CA TYR A 98 -16.69 2.34 -15.91
C TYR A 98 -17.29 1.21 -16.77
N GLN A 99 -17.20 -0.03 -16.30
CA GLN A 99 -17.79 -1.21 -16.94
C GLN A 99 -19.26 -1.43 -16.59
N HIS A 100 -19.93 -0.44 -15.96
CA HIS A 100 -21.34 -0.51 -15.55
C HIS A 100 -21.65 -1.60 -14.49
N HIS A 101 -20.70 -1.90 -13.60
CA HIS A 101 -20.86 -2.77 -12.43
C HIS A 101 -20.66 -2.00 -11.11
N PRO A 102 -21.48 -0.98 -10.81
CA PRO A 102 -21.31 -0.11 -9.65
C PRO A 102 -21.43 -0.84 -8.29
N GLU A 103 -22.18 -1.93 -8.22
CA GLU A 103 -22.28 -2.80 -7.05
C GLU A 103 -20.94 -3.44 -6.68
N THR A 104 -20.12 -3.78 -7.68
CA THR A 104 -18.76 -4.32 -7.47
C THR A 104 -17.84 -3.23 -6.93
N ALA A 105 -17.94 -2.01 -7.47
CA ALA A 105 -17.18 -0.87 -6.95
C ALA A 105 -17.54 -0.56 -5.49
N TRP A 106 -18.84 -0.59 -5.16
CA TRP A 106 -19.32 -0.40 -3.79
C TRP A 106 -18.83 -1.48 -2.84
N GLY A 107 -18.97 -2.75 -3.24
CA GLY A 107 -18.48 -3.89 -2.47
C GLY A 107 -16.99 -3.81 -2.20
N ASN A 108 -16.19 -3.39 -3.19
CA ASN A 108 -14.76 -3.20 -3.04
C ASN A 108 -14.43 -2.07 -2.03
N VAL A 109 -15.03 -0.88 -2.18
CA VAL A 109 -14.74 0.26 -1.28
C VAL A 109 -15.16 -0.04 0.16
N VAL A 110 -16.38 -0.55 0.37
CA VAL A 110 -16.90 -0.83 1.71
C VAL A 110 -16.18 -2.04 2.33
N GLY A 111 -16.00 -3.11 1.54
CA GLY A 111 -15.34 -4.34 1.97
C GLY A 111 -13.90 -4.12 2.41
N SER A 112 -13.12 -3.34 1.65
CA SER A 112 -11.72 -3.04 2.00
C SER A 112 -11.62 -2.21 3.28
N ASN A 113 -12.49 -1.22 3.50
CA ASN A 113 -12.50 -0.44 4.73
C ASN A 113 -12.90 -1.27 5.95
N VAL A 114 -13.92 -2.13 5.81
CA VAL A 114 -14.33 -3.06 6.89
C VAL A 114 -13.20 -4.04 7.20
N THR A 115 -12.54 -4.60 6.18
CA THR A 115 -11.40 -5.53 6.37
C THR A 115 -10.22 -4.83 7.04
N ASN A 116 -9.89 -3.60 6.66
CA ASN A 116 -8.81 -2.83 7.28
C ASN A 116 -9.04 -2.58 8.78
N ILE A 117 -10.28 -2.25 9.18
CA ILE A 117 -10.59 -1.98 10.59
C ILE A 117 -10.80 -3.27 11.38
N ALA A 118 -11.61 -4.20 10.88
CA ALA A 118 -11.99 -5.40 11.62
C ALA A 118 -10.87 -6.45 11.63
N LEU A 119 -10.26 -6.72 10.47
CA LEU A 119 -9.26 -7.77 10.34
C LEU A 119 -7.85 -7.24 10.58
N VAL A 120 -7.39 -6.25 9.81
CA VAL A 120 -6.00 -5.79 9.86
C VAL A 120 -5.71 -5.12 11.20
N LEU A 121 -6.47 -4.08 11.57
CA LEU A 121 -6.31 -3.40 12.85
C LEU A 121 -6.68 -4.30 14.04
N GLY A 122 -7.69 -5.17 13.90
CA GLY A 122 -8.05 -6.17 14.91
C GLY A 122 -6.90 -7.11 15.25
N ILE A 123 -6.27 -7.72 14.23
CA ILE A 123 -5.09 -8.57 14.39
C ILE A 123 -3.92 -7.77 14.95
N ALA A 124 -3.68 -6.55 14.46
CA ALA A 124 -2.61 -5.69 14.97
C ALA A 124 -2.75 -5.43 16.48
N MET A 125 -3.98 -5.20 16.98
CA MET A 125 -4.25 -5.03 18.41
C MET A 125 -4.08 -6.31 19.24
N ILE A 126 -4.32 -7.49 18.65
CA ILE A 126 -4.06 -8.78 19.29
C ILE A 126 -2.55 -9.01 19.44
N ILE A 127 -1.78 -8.69 18.39
CA ILE A 127 -0.32 -8.87 18.38
C ILE A 127 0.37 -7.83 19.25
N THR A 128 -0.12 -6.58 19.27
CA THR A 128 0.51 -5.47 20.00
C THR A 128 -0.54 -4.52 20.55
N ALA A 129 -0.48 -4.25 21.85
CA ALA A 129 -1.36 -3.28 22.49
C ALA A 129 -1.09 -1.86 21.98
N LEU A 130 -1.97 -1.35 21.11
CA LEU A 130 -1.88 -0.01 20.55
C LEU A 130 -2.42 1.03 21.52
N LYS A 131 -1.61 2.04 21.88
CA LYS A 131 -2.06 3.22 22.63
C LYS A 131 -2.24 4.39 21.64
N PRO A 132 -3.48 4.76 21.27
CA PRO A 132 -3.70 5.78 20.27
C PRO A 132 -3.25 7.16 20.77
N SER A 133 -2.55 7.91 19.92
CA SER A 133 -2.21 9.31 20.20
C SER A 133 -3.45 10.19 20.15
N ARG A 134 -3.37 11.40 20.72
CA ARG A 134 -4.46 12.40 20.60
C ARG A 134 -4.80 12.72 19.13
N PHE A 135 -3.80 12.71 18.25
CA PHE A 135 -4.00 12.91 16.82
C PHE A 135 -4.76 11.72 16.20
N ALA A 136 -4.36 10.49 16.52
CA ALA A 136 -5.05 9.29 16.05
C ALA A 136 -6.52 9.28 16.47
N VAL A 137 -6.84 9.58 17.74
CA VAL A 137 -8.24 9.64 18.22
C VAL A 137 -9.06 10.68 17.45
N ARG A 138 -8.50 11.87 17.23
CA ARG A 138 -9.16 12.95 16.49
C ARG A 138 -9.37 12.59 15.01
N ASP A 139 -8.41 11.92 14.39
CA ASP A 139 -8.50 11.50 13.00
C ASP A 139 -9.52 10.38 12.84
N SER A 140 -9.55 9.41 13.76
CA SER A 140 -10.60 8.38 13.80
C SER A 140 -12.00 8.97 13.96
N LEU A 141 -12.16 10.02 14.78
CA LEU A 141 -13.45 10.71 14.91
C LEU A 141 -13.83 11.42 13.60
N SER A 142 -12.86 12.04 12.93
CA SER A 142 -13.07 12.69 11.63
C SER A 142 -13.50 11.66 10.57
N MET A 143 -12.86 10.49 10.55
CA MET A 143 -13.24 9.38 9.67
C MET A 143 -14.63 8.84 9.99
N LEU A 144 -15.02 8.76 11.26
CA LEU A 144 -16.36 8.35 11.66
C LEU A 144 -17.44 9.33 11.17
N VAL A 145 -17.16 10.63 11.24
CA VAL A 145 -18.05 11.66 10.67
C VAL A 145 -18.18 11.51 9.16
N VAL A 146 -17.06 11.34 8.44
CA VAL A 146 -17.08 11.15 6.98
C VAL A 146 -17.81 9.87 6.59
N SER A 147 -17.62 8.76 7.31
CA SER A 147 -18.38 7.53 7.11
C SER A 147 -19.89 7.74 7.30
N GLY A 148 -20.29 8.54 8.30
CA GLY A 148 -21.68 8.94 8.49
C GLY A 148 -22.22 9.76 7.31
N ILE A 149 -21.42 10.69 6.77
CA ILE A 149 -21.77 11.45 5.55
C ILE A 149 -21.95 10.51 4.37
N VAL A 150 -21.05 9.54 4.16
CA VAL A 150 -21.18 8.55 3.07
C VAL A 150 -22.50 7.78 3.18
N LEU A 151 -22.89 7.36 4.39
CA LEU A 151 -24.17 6.68 4.61
C LEU A 151 -25.37 7.57 4.30
N LEU A 152 -25.29 8.87 4.62
CA LEU A 152 -26.35 9.84 4.29
C LEU A 152 -26.43 10.09 2.78
N LEU A 153 -25.30 10.23 2.09
CA LEU A 153 -25.26 10.40 0.64
C LEU A 153 -25.79 9.17 -0.10
N ALA A 154 -25.50 7.98 0.42
CA ALA A 154 -25.98 6.72 -0.14
C ALA A 154 -27.39 6.30 0.35
N TYR A 155 -28.12 7.18 1.04
CA TYR A 155 -29.41 6.83 1.65
C TYR A 155 -30.49 6.43 0.62
N ASP A 156 -30.45 7.03 -0.56
CA ASP A 156 -31.34 6.68 -1.68
C ASP A 156 -30.89 5.42 -2.44
N GLY A 157 -29.84 4.74 -1.96
CA GLY A 157 -29.26 3.55 -2.55
C GLY A 157 -28.34 3.80 -3.74
N MET A 158 -28.03 5.05 -4.08
CA MET A 158 -27.18 5.39 -5.23
C MET A 158 -26.17 6.48 -4.89
N LEU A 159 -24.89 6.23 -5.15
CA LEU A 159 -23.92 7.32 -5.19
C LEU A 159 -23.80 7.87 -6.61
N ARG A 160 -24.10 9.16 -6.75
CA ARG A 160 -23.99 9.89 -8.01
C ARG A 160 -22.68 10.65 -8.07
N TRP A 161 -22.38 11.17 -9.26
CA TRP A 161 -21.12 11.89 -9.51
C TRP A 161 -20.95 13.10 -8.59
N TYR A 162 -22.04 13.79 -8.22
CA TYR A 162 -21.98 14.94 -7.31
C TYR A 162 -21.67 14.52 -5.87
N ASP A 163 -22.11 13.34 -5.42
CA ASP A 163 -21.71 12.78 -4.13
C ASP A 163 -20.22 12.49 -4.12
N GLY A 164 -19.70 11.95 -5.24
CA GLY A 164 -18.27 11.78 -5.47
C GLY A 164 -17.50 13.10 -5.36
N VAL A 165 -17.99 14.19 -5.94
CA VAL A 165 -17.37 15.52 -5.82
C VAL A 165 -17.34 15.98 -4.36
N VAL A 166 -18.43 15.80 -3.61
CA VAL A 166 -18.48 16.11 -2.17
C VAL A 166 -17.41 15.33 -1.41
N LEU A 167 -17.28 14.02 -1.66
CA LEU A 167 -16.30 13.16 -1.00
C LEU A 167 -14.85 13.56 -1.34
N VAL A 168 -14.57 13.93 -2.60
CA VAL A 168 -13.25 14.43 -3.01
C VAL A 168 -12.91 15.76 -2.31
N VAL A 169 -13.88 16.67 -2.19
CA VAL A 169 -13.68 17.93 -1.45
C VAL A 169 -13.41 17.65 0.03
N LEU A 170 -14.17 16.74 0.66
CA LEU A 170 -13.92 16.33 2.05
C LEU A 170 -12.53 15.71 2.23
N TYR A 171 -12.09 14.88 1.28
CA TYR A 171 -10.75 14.33 1.28
C TYR A 171 -9.68 15.42 1.19
N ALA A 172 -9.84 16.39 0.29
CA ALA A 172 -8.92 17.53 0.19
C ALA A 172 -8.87 18.38 1.47
N VAL A 173 -10.02 18.59 2.12
CA VAL A 173 -10.10 19.27 3.42
C VAL A 173 -9.37 18.46 4.50
N PHE A 174 -9.57 17.14 4.56
CA PHE A 174 -8.89 16.26 5.50
C PHE A 174 -7.37 16.32 5.35
N ILE A 175 -6.86 16.24 4.12
CA ILE A 175 -5.42 16.38 3.82
C ILE A 175 -4.89 17.73 4.29
N ARG A 176 -5.64 18.83 4.07
CA ARG A 176 -5.25 20.17 4.53
C ARG A 176 -5.24 20.28 6.06
N MET A 177 -6.20 19.67 6.75
CA MET A 177 -6.26 19.61 8.21
C MET A 177 -5.11 18.80 8.83
N LEU A 178 -4.52 17.87 8.08
CA LEU A 178 -3.39 17.06 8.51
C LEU A 178 -2.08 17.85 8.44
N ARG A 179 -1.85 18.60 7.35
CA ARG A 179 -0.68 19.48 7.18
C ARG A 179 -0.55 20.55 8.26
N GLY A 180 -1.66 21.04 8.81
CA GLY A 180 -1.66 22.01 9.90
C GLY A 180 -1.13 21.48 11.24
N ARG A 181 -0.70 20.21 11.33
CA ARG A 181 -0.27 19.53 12.56
C ARG A 181 1.20 19.13 12.54
N GLU A 182 1.98 19.65 11.61
CA GLU A 182 3.40 19.38 11.48
C GLU A 182 4.17 19.86 12.73
N THR A 183 4.44 18.96 13.65
CA THR A 183 5.57 19.09 14.58
C THR A 183 6.80 18.60 13.84
N LYS A 184 7.81 19.46 13.68
CA LYS A 184 9.11 19.09 13.10
C LYS A 184 9.59 17.78 13.73
N GLY A 185 9.65 16.72 12.94
CA GLY A 185 10.32 15.50 13.35
C GLY A 185 11.82 15.78 13.43
N GLU A 186 12.39 15.62 14.61
CA GLU A 186 13.84 15.51 14.77
C GLU A 186 14.22 14.11 14.31
N SER A 187 14.88 14.00 13.15
CA SER A 187 15.42 12.74 12.65
C SER A 187 16.89 12.91 12.33
N ASP A 188 17.70 12.26 13.15
CA ASP A 188 19.12 12.05 12.94
C ASP A 188 19.30 10.93 11.91
N GLY A 189 20.06 11.19 10.84
CA GLY A 189 20.32 10.21 9.78
C GLY A 189 19.27 10.13 8.66
N THR A 190 18.97 11.26 8.00
CA THR A 190 18.14 11.26 6.77
C THR A 190 18.85 10.54 5.63
N VAL A 191 18.24 9.48 5.09
CA VAL A 191 18.64 8.96 3.78
C VAL A 191 18.39 10.08 2.76
N PRO A 192 19.36 10.40 1.87
CA PRO A 192 19.14 11.45 0.88
C PRO A 192 17.88 11.15 0.04
N LEU A 193 17.15 12.21 -0.35
CA LEU A 193 15.85 12.10 -1.02
C LEU A 193 15.88 11.18 -2.24
N GLY A 194 16.95 11.22 -3.05
CA GLY A 194 17.10 10.38 -4.24
C GLY A 194 17.04 8.88 -3.92
N PRO A 195 17.96 8.35 -3.11
CA PRO A 195 17.90 6.96 -2.63
C PRO A 195 16.57 6.62 -1.94
N ALA A 196 16.00 7.51 -1.14
CA ALA A 196 14.73 7.25 -0.46
C ALA A 196 13.56 7.07 -1.45
N LEU A 197 13.51 7.84 -2.54
CA LEU A 197 12.52 7.67 -3.61
C LEU A 197 12.71 6.35 -4.39
N VAL A 198 13.96 5.93 -4.60
CA VAL A 198 14.27 4.64 -5.24
C VAL A 198 13.81 3.48 -4.36
N LEU A 199 14.12 3.53 -3.06
CA LEU A 199 13.70 2.50 -2.11
C LEU A 199 12.18 2.47 -1.94
N LEU A 200 11.51 3.63 -1.93
CA LEU A 200 10.05 3.71 -1.93
C LEU A 200 9.46 3.02 -3.17
N SER A 201 10.02 3.31 -4.35
CA SER A 201 9.57 2.71 -5.62
C SER A 201 9.81 1.19 -5.63
N LEU A 202 10.95 0.73 -5.12
CA LEU A 202 11.26 -0.69 -4.97
C LEU A 202 10.30 -1.37 -3.98
N GLY A 203 9.96 -0.70 -2.88
CA GLY A 203 8.96 -1.15 -1.92
C GLY A 203 7.59 -1.33 -2.58
N ILE A 204 7.10 -0.34 -3.33
CA ILE A 204 5.84 -0.43 -4.08
C ILE A 204 5.85 -1.61 -5.05
N VAL A 205 6.93 -1.77 -5.82
CA VAL A 205 7.06 -2.91 -6.75
C VAL A 205 7.08 -4.24 -5.99
N GLY A 206 7.81 -4.31 -4.87
CA GLY A 206 7.83 -5.50 -4.01
C GLY A 206 6.44 -5.85 -3.47
N VAL A 207 5.68 -4.88 -2.99
CA VAL A 207 4.30 -5.09 -2.54
C VAL A 207 3.42 -5.60 -3.69
N ALA A 208 3.48 -4.96 -4.86
CA ALA A 208 2.67 -5.35 -6.01
C ALA A 208 2.99 -6.77 -6.51
N VAL A 209 4.28 -7.09 -6.67
CA VAL A 209 4.75 -8.41 -7.13
C VAL A 209 4.45 -9.48 -6.08
N GLY A 210 4.67 -9.19 -4.80
CA GLY A 210 4.35 -10.10 -3.70
C GLY A 210 2.86 -10.41 -3.64
N ALA A 211 2.00 -9.40 -3.78
CA ALA A 211 0.55 -9.56 -3.78
C ALA A 211 0.07 -10.42 -4.97
N ASP A 212 0.52 -10.12 -6.20
CA ASP A 212 0.19 -10.91 -7.40
C ASP A 212 0.64 -12.37 -7.24
N ALA A 213 1.84 -12.59 -6.70
CA ALA A 213 2.35 -13.93 -6.45
C ALA A 213 1.49 -14.72 -5.45
N VAL A 214 1.07 -14.09 -4.35
CA VAL A 214 0.16 -14.73 -3.37
C VAL A 214 -1.19 -15.06 -4.01
N VAL A 215 -1.77 -14.15 -4.79
CA VAL A 215 -3.04 -14.37 -5.48
C VAL A 215 -2.93 -15.55 -6.46
N ARG A 216 -1.89 -15.60 -7.29
CA ARG A 216 -1.65 -16.72 -8.21
C ARG A 216 -1.51 -18.04 -7.47
N GLY A 217 -0.70 -18.06 -6.41
CA GLY A 217 -0.52 -19.26 -5.58
C GLY A 217 -1.82 -19.75 -4.95
N ALA A 218 -2.68 -18.83 -4.51
CA ALA A 218 -4.01 -19.14 -3.97
C ALA A 218 -4.96 -19.69 -5.06
N VAL A 219 -5.01 -19.05 -6.23
CA VAL A 219 -5.85 -19.48 -7.36
C VAL A 219 -5.42 -20.86 -7.86
N ASP A 220 -4.11 -21.11 -7.99
CA ASP A 220 -3.61 -22.41 -8.42
C ASP A 220 -3.85 -23.50 -7.38
N THR A 221 -3.78 -23.16 -6.09
CA THR A 221 -4.18 -24.07 -5.00
C THR A 221 -5.67 -24.40 -5.10
N SER A 222 -6.53 -23.41 -5.32
CA SER A 222 -7.98 -23.61 -5.50
C SER A 222 -8.28 -24.57 -6.67
N ARG A 223 -7.62 -24.35 -7.82
CA ARG A 223 -7.74 -25.21 -9.01
C ARG A 223 -7.28 -26.65 -8.73
N LEU A 224 -6.18 -26.83 -8.01
CA LEU A 224 -5.67 -28.16 -7.63
C LEU A 224 -6.62 -28.89 -6.67
N LEU A 225 -7.29 -28.15 -5.78
CA LEU A 225 -8.29 -28.69 -4.86
C LEU A 225 -9.66 -28.90 -5.51
N GLY A 226 -9.84 -28.54 -6.78
CA GLY A 226 -11.10 -28.64 -7.51
C GLY A 226 -12.17 -27.66 -7.02
N VAL A 227 -11.78 -26.62 -6.26
CA VAL A 227 -12.68 -25.57 -5.77
C VAL A 227 -12.60 -24.40 -6.76
N LYS A 228 -13.75 -24.00 -7.32
CA LYS A 228 -13.85 -22.87 -8.25
C LYS A 228 -13.96 -21.54 -7.51
#